data_AF-A0AAV6XXU3-F1
#
_entry.id   AF-A0AAV6XXU3-F1
#
_cell.length_a   1.000
_cell.length_b   1.000
_cell.length_c   1.000
_cell.angle_alpha   90.00
_cell.angle_beta   90.00
_cell.angle_gamma   90.00
#
_symmetry.space_group_name_H-M   'P 1'
#
loop_
_entity.id
_entity.type
_entity.pdbx_description
1 polymer ?
#
loop_
_entity_poly.entity_id
_entity_poly.type
_entity_poly.pdbx_seq_one_letter_code
_entity_poly.pdbx_strand_id
1 'polypeptide(L)'
;MYNGILMRYVTASSAYLAKQEDALDFDITYYRSKDPLTPRLFQDIFEEIEQIAMFKYNALPHWGKNRNVAFHGAIDKYKNADIFLKIKQMYDPSGLFSSNWTDQILGLKDGLHTVKEGCALEGLCICSQDIHCAPKRGYFCRPGKVYMEARVCAKITSKCPIVIDCTLPLVFKVISYKAAHAS
;
A
#
# COMPACT_ATOMS: atom_id res chain seq x y z
N MET A 1 21.15 5.25 -5.69
CA MET A 1 19.83 5.63 -6.26
C MET A 1 19.34 6.83 -5.46
N TYR A 2 19.01 7.94 -6.13
CA TYR A 2 18.82 9.27 -5.50
C TYR A 2 17.35 9.66 -5.22
N ASN A 3 16.40 8.74 -5.35
CA ASN A 3 14.98 9.09 -5.27
C ASN A 3 14.40 8.62 -3.94
N GLY A 4 14.69 9.34 -2.85
CA GLY A 4 14.11 9.07 -1.53
C GLY A 4 12.61 9.37 -1.52
N ILE A 5 12.26 10.63 -1.20
CA ILE A 5 10.89 11.15 -1.32
C ILE A 5 10.85 12.05 -2.55
N LEU A 6 9.92 11.80 -3.47
CA LEU A 6 9.72 12.59 -4.68
C LEU A 6 8.28 13.12 -4.69
N MET A 7 8.14 14.44 -4.86
CA MET A 7 6.85 15.11 -4.96
C MET A 7 6.68 15.69 -6.37
N ARG A 8 5.51 15.49 -6.98
CA ARG A 8 5.23 15.97 -8.35
C ARG A 8 3.81 16.49 -8.47
N TYR A 9 3.66 17.63 -9.15
CA TYR A 9 2.35 18.15 -9.52
C TYR A 9 1.86 17.44 -10.79
N VAL A 10 0.58 17.09 -10.81
CA VAL A 10 -0.08 16.41 -11.93
C VAL A 10 -1.39 17.12 -12.20
N THR A 11 -1.65 17.44 -13.45
CA THR A 11 -2.89 18.09 -13.86
C THR A 11 -4.04 17.09 -13.90
N ALA A 12 -5.26 17.60 -13.79
CA ALA A 12 -6.48 16.82 -13.96
C ALA A 12 -6.51 16.07 -15.31
N SER A 13 -7.17 14.92 -15.32
CA SER A 13 -7.36 14.06 -16.49
C SER A 13 -8.80 13.57 -16.55
N SER A 14 -9.35 13.49 -17.77
CA SER A 14 -10.69 12.98 -18.03
C SER A 14 -10.79 11.44 -17.98
N ALA A 15 -9.69 10.71 -17.83
CA ALA A 15 -9.74 9.24 -17.80
C ALA A 15 -10.45 8.73 -16.54
N TYR A 16 -11.29 7.70 -16.67
CA TYR A 16 -12.21 7.28 -15.60
C TYR A 16 -11.52 6.85 -14.29
N LEU A 17 -10.37 6.19 -14.38
CA LEU A 17 -9.55 5.78 -13.22
C LEU A 17 -8.35 6.70 -13.00
N ALA A 18 -8.37 7.91 -13.56
CA ALA A 18 -7.37 8.95 -13.34
C ALA A 18 -7.84 10.00 -12.33
N LYS A 19 -6.95 10.97 -12.09
CA LYS A 19 -7.17 12.08 -11.16
C LYS A 19 -8.03 13.13 -11.87
N GLN A 20 -9.25 13.37 -11.36
CA GLN A 20 -10.19 14.34 -11.94
C GLN A 20 -9.89 15.81 -11.56
N GLU A 21 -8.88 16.02 -10.73
CA GLU A 21 -8.46 17.32 -10.20
C GLU A 21 -6.94 17.35 -10.14
N ASP A 22 -6.38 18.56 -10.27
CA ASP A 22 -4.96 18.82 -10.06
C ASP A 22 -4.52 18.26 -8.71
N ALA A 23 -3.32 17.70 -8.69
CA ALA A 23 -2.90 16.81 -7.63
C ALA A 23 -1.41 16.91 -7.34
N LEU A 24 -1.05 16.56 -6.11
CA LEU A 24 0.32 16.29 -5.72
C LEU A 24 0.50 14.78 -5.54
N ASP A 25 1.40 14.20 -6.33
CA ASP A 25 1.88 12.83 -6.19
C ASP A 25 3.07 12.79 -5.24
N PHE A 26 2.97 11.96 -4.19
CA PHE A 26 4.01 11.69 -3.21
C PHE A 26 4.55 10.28 -3.42
N ASP A 27 5.74 10.17 -4.00
CA ASP A 27 6.47 8.93 -4.19
C ASP A 27 7.51 8.73 -3.08
N ILE A 28 7.57 7.52 -2.52
CA ILE A 28 8.58 7.10 -1.55
C ILE A 28 9.24 5.83 -2.07
N THR A 29 10.55 5.87 -2.31
CA THR A 29 11.34 4.68 -2.63
C THR A 29 12.07 4.20 -1.38
N TYR A 30 11.97 2.90 -1.11
CA TYR A 30 12.70 2.27 -0.01
C TYR A 30 13.28 0.92 -0.42
N TYR A 31 14.26 0.47 0.38
CA TYR A 31 14.86 -0.84 0.27
C TYR A 31 13.99 -1.87 0.99
N ARG A 32 13.74 -3.01 0.34
CA ARG A 32 13.12 -4.19 0.96
C ARG A 32 13.94 -5.44 0.64
N SER A 33 13.80 -6.49 1.43
CA SER A 33 14.40 -7.79 1.10
C SER A 33 13.70 -8.44 -0.10
N LYS A 34 14.38 -9.36 -0.79
CA LYS A 34 13.72 -10.33 -1.69
C LYS A 34 12.78 -11.27 -0.93
N ASP A 35 13.16 -11.63 0.29
CA ASP A 35 12.36 -12.49 1.17
C ASP A 35 11.18 -11.68 1.76
N PRO A 36 9.92 -12.04 1.45
CA PRO A 36 8.74 -11.32 1.94
C PRO A 36 8.53 -11.43 3.45
N LEU A 37 9.17 -12.39 4.13
CA LEU A 37 9.11 -12.55 5.59
C LEU A 37 10.21 -11.77 6.32
N THR A 38 11.07 -11.06 5.57
CA THR A 38 12.06 -10.16 6.14
C THR A 38 11.47 -8.75 6.26
N PRO A 39 11.28 -8.22 7.49
CA PRO A 39 10.83 -6.85 7.68
C PRO A 39 11.79 -5.85 7.02
N ARG A 40 11.25 -4.81 6.39
CA ARG A 40 12.07 -3.73 5.84
C ARG A 40 12.53 -2.77 6.93
N LEU A 41 13.54 -1.95 6.63
CA LEU A 41 13.95 -0.86 7.50
C LEU A 41 12.79 0.13 7.64
N PHE A 42 12.46 0.50 8.88
CA PHE A 42 11.32 1.39 9.20
C PHE A 42 9.97 0.83 8.68
N GLN A 43 9.74 -0.48 8.81
CA GLN A 43 8.49 -1.15 8.44
C GLN A 43 7.26 -0.40 8.98
N ASP A 44 7.29 -0.07 10.27
CA ASP A 44 6.22 0.62 10.99
C ASP A 44 5.92 1.99 10.39
N ILE A 45 6.95 2.80 10.16
CA ILE A 45 6.81 4.16 9.63
C ILE A 45 6.16 4.14 8.24
N PHE A 46 6.61 3.26 7.34
CA PHE A 46 6.06 3.22 5.98
C PHE A 46 4.63 2.67 5.92
N GLU A 47 4.28 1.70 6.79
CA GLU A 47 2.90 1.23 6.91
C GLU A 47 1.98 2.30 7.50
N GLU A 48 2.48 3.08 8.45
CA GLU A 48 1.72 4.19 9.03
C GLU A 48 1.47 5.30 7.99
N ILE A 49 2.49 5.70 7.24
CA ILE A 49 2.34 6.68 6.14
C ILE A 49 1.33 6.20 5.09
N GLU A 50 1.40 4.91 4.69
CA GLU A 50 0.44 4.32 3.74
C GLU A 50 -1.00 4.43 4.25
N GLN A 51 -1.22 4.10 5.53
CA GLN A 51 -2.54 4.12 6.15
C GLN A 51 -3.05 5.55 6.38
N ILE A 52 -2.18 6.49 6.75
CA ILE A 52 -2.52 7.92 6.83
C ILE A 52 -2.98 8.42 5.46
N ALA A 53 -2.20 8.17 4.41
CA ALA A 53 -2.57 8.60 3.07
C ALA A 53 -3.92 7.97 2.66
N MET A 54 -4.03 6.65 2.73
CA MET A 54 -5.17 5.92 2.16
C MET A 54 -6.45 6.06 2.97
N PHE A 55 -6.37 6.03 4.29
CA PHE A 55 -7.54 5.94 5.16
C PHE A 55 -7.87 7.25 5.86
N LYS A 56 -6.88 8.06 6.25
CA LYS A 56 -7.13 9.37 6.88
C LYS A 56 -7.43 10.46 5.85
N TYR A 57 -6.64 10.53 4.77
CA TYR A 57 -6.77 11.59 3.75
C TYR A 57 -7.43 11.13 2.44
N ASN A 58 -7.98 9.91 2.43
CA ASN A 58 -8.66 9.34 1.27
C ASN A 58 -7.85 9.42 -0.04
N ALA A 59 -6.53 9.24 0.07
CA ALA A 59 -5.62 9.28 -1.08
C ALA A 59 -6.00 8.25 -2.13
N LEU A 60 -5.68 8.57 -3.39
CA LEU A 60 -5.75 7.62 -4.49
C LEU A 60 -4.42 6.85 -4.59
N PRO A 61 -4.45 5.51 -4.67
CA PRO A 61 -3.25 4.72 -4.91
C PRO A 61 -2.77 4.89 -6.35
N HIS A 62 -1.48 4.70 -6.57
CA HIS A 62 -0.95 4.56 -7.92
C HIS A 62 -1.03 3.10 -8.36
N TRP A 63 -1.78 2.87 -9.44
CA TRP A 63 -2.08 1.54 -10.00
C TRP A 63 -0.86 0.63 -10.19
N GLY A 64 0.29 1.18 -10.60
CA GLY A 64 1.53 0.41 -10.83
C GLY A 64 2.57 0.39 -9.71
N LYS A 65 2.31 0.98 -8.55
CA LYS A 65 3.33 1.16 -7.48
C LYS A 65 2.88 0.62 -6.12
N ASN A 66 1.59 0.72 -5.80
CA ASN A 66 1.08 0.41 -4.47
C ASN A 66 0.80 -1.09 -4.26
N ARG A 67 0.64 -1.46 -2.98
CA ARG A 67 0.35 -2.83 -2.51
C ARG A 67 -1.16 -3.00 -2.30
N ASN A 68 -1.62 -4.23 -2.07
CA ASN A 68 -3.04 -4.55 -1.90
C ASN A 68 -3.73 -3.68 -0.83
N VAL A 69 -3.08 -3.41 0.30
CA VAL A 69 -3.63 -2.54 1.37
C VAL A 69 -4.08 -1.17 0.84
N ALA A 70 -3.36 -0.59 -0.12
CA ALA A 70 -3.72 0.72 -0.66
C ALA A 70 -4.94 0.68 -1.61
N PHE A 71 -5.25 -0.49 -2.16
CA PHE A 71 -6.42 -0.69 -3.02
C PHE A 71 -7.69 -1.03 -2.22
N HIS A 72 -7.59 -1.18 -0.89
CA HIS A 72 -8.75 -1.43 -0.04
C HIS A 72 -9.74 -0.24 -0.10
N GLY A 73 -10.93 -0.49 -0.65
CA GLY A 73 -11.94 0.55 -0.88
C GLY A 73 -11.50 1.64 -1.86
N ALA A 74 -10.46 1.40 -2.67
CA ALA A 74 -9.93 2.43 -3.56
C ALA A 74 -10.87 2.76 -4.71
N ILE A 75 -11.63 1.78 -5.22
CA ILE A 75 -12.53 1.97 -6.36
C ILE A 75 -13.63 3.00 -6.06
N ASP A 76 -14.12 3.01 -4.82
CA ASP A 76 -15.17 3.94 -4.35
C ASP A 76 -14.70 5.40 -4.32
N LYS A 77 -13.39 5.63 -4.37
CA LYS A 77 -12.78 6.97 -4.40
C LYS A 77 -12.78 7.59 -5.79
N TYR A 78 -13.04 6.82 -6.85
CA TYR A 78 -13.05 7.30 -8.23
C TYR A 78 -14.47 7.68 -8.66
N LYS A 79 -14.68 8.96 -8.97
CA LYS A 79 -15.99 9.52 -9.38
C LYS A 79 -16.65 8.76 -10.54
N ASN A 80 -15.86 8.20 -11.46
CA ASN A 80 -16.32 7.54 -12.68
C ASN A 80 -16.02 6.03 -12.71
N ALA A 81 -15.84 5.39 -11.54
CA ALA A 81 -15.56 3.96 -11.45
C ALA A 81 -16.67 3.10 -12.08
N ASP A 82 -17.94 3.44 -11.85
CA ASP A 82 -19.07 2.69 -12.37
C ASP A 82 -19.12 2.71 -13.91
N ILE A 83 -18.79 3.87 -14.52
CA ILE A 83 -18.69 4.04 -15.97
C ILE A 83 -17.55 3.18 -16.51
N PHE A 84 -16.39 3.18 -15.85
CA PHE A 84 -15.27 2.31 -16.22
C PHE A 84 -15.69 0.84 -16.22
N LEU A 85 -16.38 0.38 -15.18
CA LEU A 85 -16.83 -1.02 -15.06
C LEU A 85 -17.83 -1.41 -16.16
N LYS A 86 -18.77 -0.51 -16.49
CA LYS A 86 -19.71 -0.71 -17.61
C LYS A 86 -18.98 -0.84 -18.95
N ILE A 87 -18.02 0.04 -19.22
CA ILE A 87 -17.22 0.02 -20.45
C ILE A 87 -16.34 -1.23 -20.51
N LYS A 88 -15.68 -1.59 -19.41
CA LYS A 88 -14.90 -2.83 -19.30
C LYS A 88 -15.75 -4.04 -19.70
N GLN A 89 -16.97 -4.16 -19.17
CA GLN A 89 -17.87 -5.28 -19.50
C GLN A 89 -18.34 -5.26 -20.96
N MET A 90 -18.53 -4.08 -21.55
CA MET A 90 -18.90 -3.94 -22.96
C MET A 90 -17.79 -4.38 -23.91
N TYR A 91 -16.54 -4.01 -23.61
CA TYR A 91 -15.39 -4.32 -24.48
C TYR A 91 -14.80 -5.71 -24.24
N ASP A 92 -14.95 -6.27 -23.04
CA ASP A 92 -14.46 -7.59 -22.67
C ASP A 92 -15.55 -8.42 -21.97
N PRO A 93 -16.63 -8.79 -22.68
CA PRO A 93 -17.78 -9.48 -22.07
C PRO A 93 -17.43 -10.88 -21.54
N SER A 94 -16.42 -11.52 -22.15
CA SER A 94 -15.89 -12.82 -21.74
C SER A 94 -14.81 -12.73 -20.65
N GLY A 95 -14.39 -11.53 -20.26
CA GLY A 95 -13.40 -11.33 -19.21
C GLY A 95 -11.99 -11.82 -19.53
N LEU A 96 -11.58 -11.84 -20.81
CA LEU A 96 -10.26 -12.32 -21.25
C LEU A 96 -9.10 -11.54 -20.63
N PHE A 97 -9.30 -10.26 -20.33
CA PHE A 97 -8.31 -9.39 -19.69
C PHE A 97 -8.54 -9.23 -18.19
N SER A 98 -9.43 -10.05 -17.62
CA SER A 98 -9.74 -10.05 -16.20
C SER A 98 -9.02 -11.18 -15.50
N SER A 99 -8.65 -10.94 -14.24
CA SER A 99 -8.02 -11.91 -13.36
C SER A 99 -8.64 -11.79 -11.97
N ASN A 100 -8.44 -12.82 -11.16
CA ASN A 100 -8.91 -12.79 -9.77
C ASN A 100 -8.41 -11.54 -9.01
N TRP A 101 -7.16 -11.12 -9.26
CA TRP A 101 -6.59 -9.95 -8.60
C TRP A 101 -7.15 -8.62 -9.13
N THR A 102 -7.35 -8.48 -10.45
CA THR A 102 -7.93 -7.25 -11.01
C THR A 102 -9.37 -7.06 -10.52
N ASP A 103 -10.14 -8.14 -10.41
CA ASP A 103 -11.51 -8.07 -9.92
C ASP A 103 -11.55 -7.69 -8.44
N GLN A 104 -10.55 -8.12 -7.66
CA GLN A 104 -10.40 -7.73 -6.25
C GLN A 104 -10.09 -6.25 -6.06
N ILE A 105 -9.12 -5.70 -6.79
CA ILE A 105 -8.78 -4.27 -6.68
C ILE A 105 -9.89 -3.35 -7.24
N LEU A 106 -10.72 -3.87 -8.14
CA LEU A 106 -11.88 -3.16 -8.70
C LEU A 106 -13.14 -3.34 -7.84
N GLY A 107 -13.07 -4.02 -6.70
CA GLY A 107 -14.21 -4.24 -5.81
C GLY A 107 -15.30 -5.18 -6.38
N LEU A 108 -14.99 -5.93 -7.43
CA LEU A 108 -15.89 -6.91 -8.04
C LEU A 108 -15.83 -8.27 -7.33
N LYS A 109 -14.78 -8.50 -6.53
CA LYS A 109 -14.57 -9.76 -5.81
C LYS A 109 -13.88 -9.53 -4.47
N ASP A 110 -14.23 -10.34 -3.48
CA ASP A 110 -13.53 -10.37 -2.20
C ASP A 110 -12.14 -11.02 -2.26
N GLY A 111 -11.37 -10.82 -1.20
CA GLY A 111 -10.07 -11.48 -1.00
C GLY A 111 -8.87 -10.66 -1.45
N LEU A 112 -9.03 -9.35 -1.65
CA LEU A 112 -7.90 -8.43 -1.82
C LEU A 112 -6.89 -8.55 -0.67
N HIS A 113 -7.41 -8.74 0.55
CA HIS A 113 -6.59 -9.05 1.71
C HIS A 113 -6.37 -10.56 1.83
N THR A 114 -5.10 -10.98 1.86
CA THR A 114 -4.72 -12.38 2.08
C THR A 114 -4.10 -12.51 3.47
N VAL A 115 -4.84 -13.14 4.39
CA VAL A 115 -4.39 -13.34 5.77
C VAL A 115 -3.54 -14.61 5.84
N LYS A 116 -2.26 -14.45 6.15
CA LYS A 116 -1.27 -15.53 6.36
C LYS A 116 -0.11 -15.01 7.20
N GLU A 117 0.77 -15.90 7.67
CA GLU A 117 2.00 -15.49 8.37
C GLU A 117 2.78 -14.46 7.54
N GLY A 118 3.15 -13.35 8.17
CA GLY A 118 3.89 -12.26 7.52
C GLY A 118 3.12 -11.43 6.49
N CYS A 119 1.79 -11.58 6.35
CA CYS A 119 1.03 -10.89 5.31
C CYS A 119 1.15 -9.35 5.35
N ALA A 120 1.33 -8.74 6.52
CA ALA A 120 1.40 -7.28 6.65
C ALA A 120 2.72 -6.72 6.12
N LEU A 121 3.80 -7.49 6.21
CA LEU A 121 5.14 -7.07 5.77
C LEU A 121 5.15 -6.67 4.29
N GLU A 122 4.42 -7.42 3.46
CA GLU A 122 4.22 -7.15 2.03
C GLU A 122 2.90 -6.43 1.71
N GLY A 123 2.14 -6.00 2.71
CA GLY A 123 0.93 -5.20 2.51
C GLY A 123 -0.18 -5.98 1.82
N LEU A 124 -0.22 -7.29 2.09
CA LEU A 124 -1.31 -8.18 1.68
C LEU A 124 -2.46 -8.12 2.69
N CYS A 125 -2.24 -7.60 3.88
CA CYS A 125 -3.23 -7.42 4.93
C CYS A 125 -2.82 -6.22 5.80
N ILE A 126 -3.77 -5.66 6.54
CA ILE A 126 -3.48 -4.81 7.70
C ILE A 126 -3.29 -5.74 8.91
N CYS A 127 -2.26 -5.53 9.73
CA CYS A 127 -2.01 -6.45 10.83
C CYS A 127 -3.12 -6.35 11.88
N SER A 128 -3.55 -7.50 12.40
CA SER A 128 -4.45 -7.60 13.55
C SER A 128 -3.91 -8.54 14.62
N GLN A 129 -3.05 -9.49 14.22
CA GLN A 129 -2.34 -10.41 15.08
C GLN A 129 -0.84 -10.28 14.86
N ASP A 130 -0.04 -10.61 15.88
CA ASP A 130 1.42 -10.52 15.81
C ASP A 130 2.01 -11.46 14.74
N ILE A 131 1.35 -12.58 14.43
CA ILE A 131 1.76 -13.51 13.35
C ILE A 131 1.68 -12.91 11.94
N HIS A 132 0.90 -11.83 11.74
CA HIS A 132 0.88 -11.12 10.45
C HIS A 132 2.17 -10.32 10.22
N CYS A 133 2.97 -10.12 11.27
CA CYS A 133 4.27 -9.46 11.24
C CYS A 133 5.40 -10.50 11.24
N ALA A 134 6.50 -10.25 11.96
CA ALA A 134 7.61 -11.18 12.12
C ALA A 134 8.03 -11.25 13.60
N PRO A 135 7.23 -11.90 14.46
CA PRO A 135 7.47 -11.90 15.91
C PRO A 135 8.80 -12.57 16.26
N LYS A 136 9.23 -13.59 15.50
CA LYS A 136 10.56 -14.23 15.60
C LYS A 136 11.73 -13.25 15.36
N ARG A 137 11.47 -12.11 14.71
CA ARG A 137 12.45 -11.04 14.46
C ARG A 137 12.17 -9.79 15.30
N GLY A 138 11.30 -9.90 16.30
CA GLY A 138 10.93 -8.83 17.22
C GLY A 138 9.90 -7.84 16.68
N TYR A 139 9.21 -8.14 15.58
CA TYR A 139 8.17 -7.28 15.01
C TYR A 139 6.78 -7.76 15.37
N PHE A 140 5.98 -6.87 15.96
CA PHE A 140 4.65 -7.17 16.48
C PHE A 140 3.63 -6.17 15.95
N CYS A 141 2.36 -6.57 15.92
CA CYS A 141 1.29 -5.71 15.43
C CYS A 141 0.90 -4.70 16.51
N ARG A 142 1.17 -3.42 16.27
CA ARG A 142 0.94 -2.33 17.23
C ARG A 142 0.20 -1.17 16.57
N PRO A 143 -0.42 -0.28 17.36
CA PRO A 143 -0.91 0.99 16.84
C PRO A 143 0.21 1.80 16.17
N GLY A 144 -0.15 2.67 15.22
CA GLY A 144 0.76 3.71 14.73
C GLY A 144 1.23 4.63 15.85
N LYS A 145 2.32 5.38 15.62
CA LYS A 145 2.86 6.32 16.62
C LYS A 145 2.17 7.68 16.60
N VAL A 146 1.72 8.12 15.43
CA VAL A 146 1.09 9.42 15.17
C VAL A 146 -0.39 9.24 14.79
N TYR A 147 -0.71 8.21 14.01
CA TYR A 147 -2.06 7.83 13.64
C TYR A 147 -2.42 6.52 14.35
N MET A 148 -3.05 6.63 15.52
CA MET A 148 -3.28 5.52 16.44
C MET A 148 -4.24 4.45 15.88
N GLU A 149 -5.08 4.84 14.92
CA GLU A 149 -5.98 3.96 14.17
C GLU A 149 -5.22 3.07 13.18
N ALA A 150 -4.00 3.45 12.77
CA ALA A 150 -3.15 2.60 11.96
C ALA A 150 -2.73 1.36 12.74
N ARG A 151 -2.58 0.24 12.02
CA ARG A 151 -2.00 -0.99 12.56
C ARG A 151 -0.72 -1.34 11.81
N VAL A 152 0.39 -1.38 12.52
CA VAL A 152 1.72 -1.48 11.93
C VAL A 152 2.57 -2.57 12.60
N CYS A 153 3.47 -3.16 11.83
CA CYS A 153 4.48 -4.09 12.31
C CYS A 153 5.66 -3.31 12.87
N ALA A 154 5.64 -3.08 14.19
CA ALA A 154 6.67 -2.34 14.91
C ALA A 154 7.68 -3.28 15.57
N LYS A 155 8.96 -2.94 15.45
CA LYS A 155 10.03 -3.64 16.18
C LYS A 155 9.98 -3.22 17.65
N ILE A 156 9.75 -4.18 18.54
CA ILE A 156 9.82 -3.94 19.99
C ILE A 156 11.25 -4.24 20.42
N THR A 157 12.01 -3.20 20.70
CA THR A 157 13.30 -3.35 21.38
C THR A 157 13.06 -3.36 22.89
N SER A 158 13.13 -4.54 23.52
CA SER A 158 13.72 -4.58 24.87
C SER A 158 15.15 -4.05 24.71
N LYS A 159 15.60 -3.14 25.58
CA LYS A 159 16.91 -2.44 25.50
C LYS A 159 18.00 -3.22 24.73
N CYS A 160 18.60 -2.53 23.75
CA CYS A 160 19.62 -2.99 22.81
C CYS A 160 20.65 -4.00 23.36
N PRO A 161 21.08 -4.96 22.52
CA PRO A 161 22.41 -4.82 21.94
C PRO A 161 22.37 -4.80 20.41
N ILE A 162 23.18 -3.92 19.85
CA ILE A 162 23.39 -3.71 18.42
C ILE A 162 24.20 -4.89 17.89
N VAL A 163 23.57 -5.75 17.09
CA VAL A 163 24.29 -6.49 16.04
C VAL A 163 23.36 -6.52 14.83
N ILE A 164 23.72 -5.76 13.78
CA ILE A 164 23.05 -5.83 12.48
C ILE A 164 23.93 -6.73 11.61
N ASP A 165 23.46 -7.92 11.29
CA ASP A 165 23.99 -8.71 10.17
C ASP A 165 23.32 -8.21 8.88
N CYS A 166 24.15 -7.75 7.95
CA CYS A 166 23.79 -7.05 6.72
C CYS A 166 24.07 -7.91 5.48
N THR A 167 23.58 -9.16 5.44
CA THR A 167 23.75 -10.04 4.28
C THR A 167 22.42 -10.61 3.77
N LEU A 168 21.55 -9.74 3.22
CA LEU A 168 20.35 -10.16 2.48
C LEU A 168 20.24 -9.39 1.15
N PRO A 169 19.90 -10.07 0.04
CA PRO A 169 19.73 -9.42 -1.25
C PRO A 169 18.50 -8.50 -1.24
N LEU A 170 18.73 -7.21 -1.50
CA LEU A 170 17.70 -6.17 -1.50
C LEU A 170 17.01 -6.03 -2.87
N VAL A 171 15.74 -5.61 -2.83
CA VAL A 171 14.90 -5.21 -3.97
C VAL A 171 14.36 -3.80 -3.68
N PHE A 172 14.18 -3.03 -4.73
CA PHE A 172 13.61 -1.68 -4.65
C PHE A 172 12.08 -1.74 -4.73
N LYS A 173 11.39 -0.88 -3.98
CA LYS A 173 9.94 -0.67 -4.10
C LYS A 173 9.64 0.82 -3.99
N VAL A 174 8.76 1.31 -4.86
CA VAL A 174 8.26 2.68 -4.87
C VAL A 174 6.81 2.63 -4.45
N ILE A 175 6.39 3.41 -3.45
CA ILE A 175 4.96 3.64 -3.18
C ILE A 175 4.63 5.07 -3.56
N SER A 176 3.44 5.30 -4.15
CA SER A 176 2.95 6.61 -4.52
C SER A 176 1.59 6.89 -3.90
N TYR A 177 1.35 8.11 -3.44
CA TYR A 177 0.08 8.54 -2.87
C TYR A 177 -0.33 9.90 -3.41
N LYS A 178 -1.62 10.11 -3.63
CA LYS A 178 -2.18 11.46 -3.90
C LYS A 178 -2.72 12.08 -2.62
N ALA A 179 -2.32 13.29 -2.27
CA ALA A 179 -3.08 14.07 -1.28
C ALA A 179 -4.32 14.69 -1.95
N ALA A 180 -5.51 14.45 -1.40
CA ALA A 180 -6.72 15.22 -1.73
C ALA A 180 -6.75 16.43 -0.80
N HIS A 181 -6.54 17.63 -1.35
CA HIS A 181 -6.56 18.95 -0.70
C HIS A 181 -5.95 19.07 0.72
N ALA A 182 -4.81 19.78 0.80
CA ALA A 182 -4.60 20.67 1.94
C ALA A 182 -5.66 21.78 1.84
N SER A 183 -6.33 22.02 2.97
CA SER A 183 -7.36 23.05 3.16
C SER A 183 -6.91 24.43 2.67
#